data_AF-A0AAP1VD75-F1
#
_entry.id   AF-A0AAP1VD75-F1
#
_cell.length_a   1.000
_cell.length_b   1.000
_cell.length_c   1.000
_cell.angle_alpha   90.00
_cell.angle_beta   90.00
_cell.angle_gamma   90.00
#
_symmetry.space_group_name_H-M   'P 1'
#
loop_
_entity.id
_entity.type
_entity.pdbx_description
1 polymer ?
#
loop_
_entity_poly.entity_id
_entity_poly.type
_entity_poly.pdbx_seq_one_letter_code
_entity_poly.pdbx_strand_id
1 'polypeptide(L)'
;TYGGSFLYHMDNNQVVVGFVVGLGYTNPYLSPFEEFQRYKTHPSIRAFLEGGKRVSYGARAITAGGLLSLPKTVFPGGALIGDDAGFLNASRIKGSHAAIKTGMLAADAAFDAVQAGRQSDELNAYPDAFKQSWLYTELYRARNFKQWMAKGLYLGTLMVGLEQKVMGGNV
;
A
#
# COMPACT_ATOMS: atom_id res chain seq x y z
N THR A 1 6.43 9.43 14.99
CA THR A 1 6.37 8.78 13.67
C THR A 1 5.20 7.80 13.65
N TYR A 2 4.69 7.46 12.46
CA TYR A 2 3.67 6.42 12.27
C TYR A 2 4.36 5.12 11.84
N GLY A 3 3.92 3.98 12.35
CA GLY A 3 4.46 2.68 12.00
C GLY A 3 3.63 1.55 12.57
N GLY A 4 4.00 0.34 12.24
CA GLY A 4 3.29 -0.86 12.67
C GLY A 4 4.08 -2.12 12.34
N SER A 5 3.59 -3.25 12.85
CA SER A 5 4.19 -4.55 12.60
C SER A 5 3.19 -5.48 11.90
N PHE A 6 3.71 -6.54 11.31
CA PHE A 6 2.92 -7.68 10.89
C PHE A 6 3.65 -8.96 11.28
N LEU A 7 2.86 -9.99 11.59
CA LEU A 7 3.33 -11.35 11.83
C LEU A 7 2.30 -12.29 11.21
N TYR A 8 2.71 -13.05 10.20
CA TYR A 8 1.87 -14.02 9.50
C TYR A 8 2.44 -15.42 9.70
N HIS A 9 1.59 -16.35 10.13
CA HIS A 9 1.94 -17.77 10.16
C HIS A 9 1.86 -18.34 8.74
N MET A 10 2.86 -19.12 8.38
CA MET A 10 2.97 -19.82 7.10
C MET A 10 3.09 -21.32 7.36
N ASP A 11 2.98 -22.11 6.29
CA ASP A 11 3.25 -23.55 6.34
C ASP A 11 4.69 -23.84 6.76
N ASN A 12 4.99 -25.11 7.04
CA ASN A 12 6.34 -25.59 7.39
C ASN A 12 6.93 -24.93 8.64
N ASN A 13 6.09 -24.59 9.62
CA ASN A 13 6.48 -23.96 10.89
C ASN A 13 7.26 -22.65 10.68
N GLN A 14 6.84 -21.85 9.70
CA GLN A 14 7.45 -20.57 9.37
C GLN A 14 6.57 -19.41 9.82
N VAL A 15 7.21 -18.32 10.21
CA VAL A 15 6.55 -17.03 10.46
C VAL A 15 7.20 -15.95 9.61
N VAL A 16 6.37 -15.12 8.98
CA VAL A 16 6.80 -13.92 8.26
C VAL A 16 6.51 -12.74 9.17
N VAL A 17 7.57 -12.13 9.70
CA VAL A 17 7.49 -11.01 10.63
C VAL A 17 8.17 -9.79 10.05
N GLY A 18 7.56 -8.62 10.21
CA GLY A 18 8.09 -7.37 9.68
C GLY A 18 7.58 -6.14 10.41
N PHE A 19 8.18 -5.00 10.05
CA PHE A 19 7.92 -3.71 10.66
C PHE A 19 7.96 -2.62 9.60
N VAL A 20 7.04 -1.67 9.72
CA VAL A 20 6.87 -0.54 8.81
C VAL A 20 7.08 0.74 9.60
N VAL A 21 7.90 1.63 9.08
CA VAL A 21 8.07 2.99 9.57
C VAL A 21 7.74 3.95 8.45
N GLY A 22 6.85 4.90 8.72
CA GLY A 22 6.57 5.99 7.78
C GLY A 22 7.78 6.91 7.67
N LEU A 23 8.26 7.14 6.44
CA LEU A 23 9.46 7.92 6.14
C LEU A 23 9.35 9.43 6.43
N GLY A 24 8.19 9.91 6.89
CA GLY A 24 7.99 11.29 7.37
C GLY A 24 8.36 11.50 8.84
N TYR A 25 9.29 10.72 9.40
CA TYR A 25 9.77 10.90 10.77
C TYR A 25 10.74 12.08 10.85
N THR A 26 10.73 12.79 11.98
CA THR A 26 11.56 13.99 12.17
C THR A 26 12.80 13.76 13.04
N ASN A 27 12.84 12.67 13.82
CA ASN A 27 13.99 12.33 14.64
C ASN A 27 15.12 11.76 13.76
N PRO A 28 16.27 12.45 13.61
CA PRO A 28 17.36 11.99 12.74
C PRO A 28 18.08 10.75 13.28
N TYR A 29 17.91 10.42 14.56
CA TYR A 29 18.50 9.24 15.19
C TYR A 29 17.63 7.98 15.05
N LEU A 30 16.42 8.10 14.48
CA LEU A 30 15.53 6.96 14.32
C LEU A 30 16.09 5.99 13.26
N SER A 31 16.30 4.74 13.66
CA SER A 31 16.68 3.65 12.77
C SER A 31 15.50 2.68 12.61
N PRO A 32 14.85 2.60 11.43
CA PRO A 32 13.77 1.65 11.19
C PRO A 32 14.20 0.19 11.41
N PHE A 33 15.48 -0.12 11.14
CA PHE A 33 16.04 -1.44 11.39
C PHE A 33 16.10 -1.76 12.88
N GLU A 34 16.59 -0.84 13.71
CA GLU A 34 16.69 -1.06 15.17
C GLU A 34 15.31 -1.11 15.83
N GLU A 35 14.36 -0.29 15.39
CA GLU A 35 12.97 -0.37 15.87
C GLU A 35 12.36 -1.74 15.55
N PHE A 36 12.69 -2.34 14.40
CA PHE A 36 12.29 -3.70 14.10
C PHE A 36 12.97 -4.75 15.00
N GLN A 37 14.27 -4.61 15.29
CA GLN A 37 14.94 -5.51 16.24
C GLN A 37 14.30 -5.43 17.63
N ARG A 38 14.05 -4.22 18.11
CA ARG A 38 13.37 -3.94 19.39
C ARG A 38 11.95 -4.48 19.43
N TYR A 39 11.19 -4.37 18.34
CA TYR A 39 9.84 -4.95 18.26
C TYR A 39 9.85 -6.46 18.53
N LYS A 40 10.83 -7.19 17.98
CA LYS A 40 10.93 -8.65 18.17
C LYS A 40 11.24 -9.05 19.62
N THR A 41 11.77 -8.15 20.43
CA THR A 41 12.01 -8.42 21.87
C THR A 41 10.79 -8.18 22.74
N HIS A 42 9.70 -7.61 22.19
CA HIS A 42 8.45 -7.42 22.94
C HIS A 42 7.93 -8.78 23.45
N PRO A 43 7.50 -8.93 24.72
CA PRO A 43 7.13 -10.23 25.28
C PRO A 43 6.08 -10.99 24.48
N SER A 44 5.06 -10.28 23.98
CA SER A 44 4.00 -10.85 23.14
C SER A 44 4.47 -11.29 21.74
N ILE A 45 5.67 -10.93 21.31
CA ILE A 45 6.24 -11.28 20.00
C ILE A 45 7.36 -12.30 20.15
N ARG A 46 8.22 -12.10 21.17
CA ARG A 46 9.38 -12.96 21.45
C ARG A 46 9.00 -14.43 21.56
N ALA A 47 7.86 -14.75 22.17
CA ALA A 47 7.38 -16.11 22.34
C ALA A 47 7.21 -16.88 21.00
N PHE A 48 6.96 -16.17 19.88
CA PHE A 48 6.83 -16.79 18.56
C PHE A 48 8.18 -17.03 17.86
N LEU A 49 9.26 -16.43 18.36
CA LEU A 49 10.58 -16.44 17.72
C LEU A 49 11.63 -17.21 18.53
N GLU A 50 11.35 -17.49 19.81
CA GLU A 50 12.25 -18.21 20.71
C GLU A 50 12.51 -19.63 20.21
N GLY A 51 13.79 -20.03 20.18
CA GLY A 51 14.23 -21.29 19.54
C GLY A 51 14.17 -21.31 18.02
N GLY A 52 13.62 -20.26 17.38
CA GLY A 52 13.53 -20.14 15.93
C GLY A 52 14.85 -19.77 15.26
N LYS A 53 14.92 -20.01 13.95
CA LYS A 53 16.06 -19.62 13.10
C LYS A 53 15.60 -18.61 12.05
N ARG A 54 16.29 -17.46 11.97
CA ARG A 54 16.06 -16.50 10.87
C ARG A 54 16.55 -17.09 9.55
N VAL A 55 15.65 -17.27 8.59
CA VAL A 55 15.96 -17.82 7.26
C VAL A 55 16.34 -16.76 6.23
N SER A 56 15.76 -15.56 6.32
CA SER A 56 15.99 -14.48 5.36
C SER A 56 15.77 -13.11 6.01
N TYR A 57 16.20 -12.06 5.31
CA TYR A 57 15.93 -10.67 5.64
C TYR A 57 15.85 -9.85 4.36
N GLY A 58 14.93 -8.89 4.33
CA GLY A 58 14.81 -7.92 3.26
C GLY A 58 14.17 -6.64 3.77
N ALA A 59 14.35 -5.56 3.00
CA ALA A 59 13.72 -4.28 3.26
C ALA A 59 13.28 -3.68 1.91
N ARG A 60 12.12 -3.04 1.90
CA ARG A 60 11.57 -2.35 0.72
C ARG A 60 10.72 -1.17 1.16
N ALA A 61 10.78 -0.08 0.41
CA ALA A 61 9.83 1.01 0.55
C ALA A 61 8.48 0.61 -0.06
N ILE A 62 7.39 1.05 0.56
CA ILE A 62 6.03 0.89 0.04
C ILE A 62 5.41 2.26 -0.15
N THR A 63 4.55 2.40 -1.15
CA THR A 63 3.78 3.63 -1.34
C THR A 63 2.71 3.73 -0.25
N ALA A 64 2.42 4.95 0.20
CA ALA A 64 1.47 5.18 1.29
C ALA A 64 0.58 6.42 1.09
N GLY A 65 0.66 7.06 -0.08
CA GLY A 65 -0.11 8.26 -0.41
C GLY A 65 -1.55 7.95 -0.83
N GLY A 66 -1.79 6.77 -1.42
CA GLY A 66 -3.11 6.34 -1.88
C GLY A 66 -3.65 7.19 -3.02
N LEU A 67 -4.98 7.23 -3.16
CA LEU A 67 -5.67 7.86 -4.28
C LEU A 67 -5.24 9.31 -4.53
N LEU A 68 -5.03 10.07 -3.46
CA LEU A 68 -4.70 11.51 -3.52
C LEU A 68 -3.27 11.80 -3.96
N SER A 69 -2.43 10.77 -4.11
CA SER A 69 -1.05 10.89 -4.58
C SER A 69 -0.82 10.22 -5.94
N LEU A 70 -1.86 9.70 -6.60
CA LEU A 70 -1.71 9.08 -7.91
C LEU A 70 -1.34 10.15 -8.96
N PRO A 71 -0.30 9.91 -9.79
CA PRO A 71 0.03 10.79 -10.90
C PRO A 71 -0.91 10.55 -12.07
N LYS A 72 -0.71 11.30 -13.17
CA LYS A 72 -1.22 10.86 -14.47
C LYS A 72 -0.60 9.51 -14.81
N THR A 73 -1.42 8.49 -15.09
CA THR A 73 -0.96 7.10 -15.24
C THR A 73 -0.70 6.68 -16.68
N VAL A 74 -0.86 7.58 -17.66
CA VAL A 74 -0.62 7.31 -19.08
C VAL A 74 0.13 8.47 -19.72
N PHE A 75 0.96 8.12 -20.70
CA PHE A 75 1.73 9.05 -21.53
C PHE A 75 1.94 8.41 -22.92
N PRO A 76 2.35 9.17 -23.95
CA PRO A 76 2.49 8.63 -25.29
C PRO A 76 3.43 7.42 -25.32
N GLY A 77 2.89 6.25 -25.67
CA GLY A 77 3.65 4.99 -25.72
C GLY A 77 3.86 4.28 -24.38
N GLY A 78 3.23 4.69 -23.28
CA GLY A 78 3.38 3.99 -22.01
C GLY A 78 2.33 4.30 -20.93
N ALA A 79 2.36 3.47 -19.88
CA ALA A 79 1.47 3.59 -18.73
C ALA A 79 2.17 3.17 -17.43
N LEU A 80 1.71 3.73 -16.31
CA LEU A 80 2.12 3.37 -14.95
C LEU A 80 1.05 2.48 -14.30
N ILE A 81 1.46 1.33 -13.77
CA ILE A 81 0.59 0.36 -13.10
C ILE A 81 1.13 0.01 -11.71
N GLY A 82 0.31 -0.58 -10.85
CA GLY A 82 0.71 -1.04 -9.52
C GLY A 82 1.40 0.01 -8.65
N ASP A 83 2.48 -0.40 -7.99
CA ASP A 83 3.18 0.47 -7.03
C ASP A 83 4.04 1.54 -7.70
N ASP A 84 4.36 1.40 -8.99
CA ASP A 84 5.05 2.47 -9.76
C ASP A 84 4.14 3.70 -9.90
N ALA A 85 2.82 3.49 -10.02
CA ALA A 85 1.83 4.56 -9.94
C ALA A 85 1.42 4.90 -8.50
N GLY A 86 1.51 3.95 -7.57
CA GLY A 86 1.16 4.13 -6.16
C GLY A 86 -0.25 3.68 -5.77
N PHE A 87 -0.78 2.63 -6.41
CA PHE A 87 -2.13 2.10 -6.15
C PHE A 87 -2.28 1.32 -4.83
N LEU A 88 -1.28 1.33 -3.95
CA LEU A 88 -1.33 0.61 -2.68
C LEU A 88 -2.42 1.17 -1.75
N ASN A 89 -3.22 0.27 -1.16
CA ASN A 89 -4.13 0.63 -0.08
C ASN A 89 -3.41 0.61 1.26
N ALA A 90 -2.99 1.80 1.72
CA ALA A 90 -2.18 1.97 2.92
C ALA A 90 -2.91 1.58 4.21
N SER A 91 -4.25 1.73 4.27
CA SER A 91 -5.02 1.39 5.48
C SER A 91 -5.10 -0.11 5.72
N ARG A 92 -4.97 -0.91 4.65
CA ARG A 92 -5.04 -2.38 4.70
C ARG A 92 -3.67 -3.05 4.59
N ILE A 93 -2.62 -2.29 4.27
CA ILE A 93 -1.28 -2.80 3.92
C ILE A 93 -1.38 -3.82 2.76
N LYS A 94 -2.13 -3.47 1.71
CA LYS A 94 -2.35 -4.35 0.55
C LYS A 94 -2.16 -3.59 -0.76
N GLY A 95 -1.24 -4.06 -1.59
CA GLY A 95 -0.98 -3.53 -2.94
C GLY A 95 -1.04 -4.58 -4.05
N SER A 96 -0.87 -5.86 -3.76
CA SER A 96 -0.79 -6.90 -4.79
C SER A 96 -2.05 -7.02 -5.64
N HIS A 97 -3.24 -6.98 -5.03
CA HIS A 97 -4.52 -7.02 -5.77
C HIS A 97 -4.72 -5.76 -6.62
N ALA A 98 -4.26 -4.61 -6.13
CA ALA A 98 -4.29 -3.35 -6.86
C ALA A 98 -3.33 -3.36 -8.07
N ALA A 99 -2.13 -3.90 -7.90
CA ALA A 99 -1.15 -4.09 -8.98
C ALA A 99 -1.67 -5.05 -10.06
N ILE A 100 -2.26 -6.18 -9.67
CA ILE A 100 -2.90 -7.10 -10.61
C ILE A 100 -4.04 -6.41 -11.36
N LYS A 101 -4.96 -5.74 -10.65
CA LYS A 101 -6.11 -5.09 -11.28
C LYS A 101 -5.69 -4.00 -12.26
N THR A 102 -4.71 -3.18 -11.89
CA THR A 102 -4.22 -2.10 -12.76
C THR A 102 -3.47 -2.64 -13.97
N GLY A 103 -2.70 -3.72 -13.80
CA GLY A 103 -2.11 -4.45 -14.93
C GLY A 103 -3.16 -4.99 -15.91
N MET A 104 -4.24 -5.60 -15.40
CA MET A 104 -5.36 -6.07 -16.25
C MET A 104 -6.01 -4.91 -17.02
N LEU A 105 -6.37 -3.82 -16.34
CA LEU A 105 -7.02 -2.68 -16.98
C LEU A 105 -6.13 -2.00 -18.03
N ALA A 106 -4.82 -1.90 -17.78
CA ALA A 106 -3.87 -1.37 -18.74
C ALA A 106 -3.69 -2.31 -19.94
N ALA A 107 -3.69 -3.63 -19.72
CA ALA A 107 -3.61 -4.62 -20.77
C ALA A 107 -4.84 -4.60 -21.68
N ASP A 108 -6.05 -4.50 -21.13
CA ASP A 108 -7.30 -4.38 -21.91
C ASP A 108 -7.24 -3.13 -22.82
N ALA A 109 -6.87 -1.98 -22.25
CA ALA A 109 -6.73 -0.73 -23.00
C ALA A 109 -5.65 -0.80 -24.09
N ALA A 110 -4.52 -1.45 -23.81
CA ALA A 110 -3.44 -1.65 -24.77
C ALA A 110 -3.86 -2.58 -25.91
N PHE A 111 -4.56 -3.67 -25.59
CA PHE A 111 -5.04 -4.63 -26.57
C PHE A 111 -6.00 -3.98 -27.58
N ASP A 112 -6.99 -3.24 -27.08
CA ASP A 112 -7.95 -2.52 -27.94
C ASP A 112 -7.24 -1.49 -28.83
N ALA A 113 -6.24 -0.77 -28.29
CA ALA A 113 -5.47 0.19 -29.06
C ALA A 113 -4.67 -0.48 -30.19
N VAL A 114 -4.02 -1.61 -29.91
CA VAL A 114 -3.29 -2.39 -30.91
C VAL A 114 -4.22 -2.92 -32.00
N GLN A 115 -5.38 -3.46 -31.63
CA GLN A 115 -6.38 -3.95 -32.60
C GLN A 115 -6.92 -2.82 -33.50
N ALA A 116 -7.05 -1.62 -32.96
CA ALA A 116 -7.44 -0.43 -33.72
C ALA A 116 -6.29 0.17 -34.57
N GLY A 117 -5.10 -0.42 -34.57
CA GLY A 117 -3.93 0.07 -35.30
C GLY A 117 -3.36 1.39 -34.74
N ARG A 118 -3.68 1.75 -33.49
CA ARG A 118 -3.16 2.95 -32.83
C ARG A 118 -1.68 2.79 -32.51
N GLN A 119 -0.92 3.88 -32.59
CA GLN A 119 0.51 3.90 -32.34
C GLN A 119 0.94 5.22 -31.68
N SER A 120 1.95 5.14 -30.80
CA SER A 120 2.62 6.31 -30.20
C SER A 120 1.70 7.31 -29.51
N ASP A 121 0.57 6.86 -28.96
CA ASP A 121 -0.43 7.70 -28.31
C ASP A 121 -0.70 7.29 -26.86
N GLU A 122 -1.68 7.92 -26.21
CA GLU A 122 -2.03 7.68 -24.81
C GLU A 122 -3.20 6.67 -24.68
N LEU A 123 -3.06 5.73 -23.75
CA LEU A 123 -4.08 4.72 -23.44
C LEU A 123 -5.18 5.26 -22.51
N ASN A 124 -5.89 6.33 -22.91
CA ASN A 124 -6.91 6.99 -22.07
C ASN A 124 -8.03 6.07 -21.56
N ALA A 125 -8.31 4.95 -22.24
CA ALA A 125 -9.26 3.95 -21.77
C ALA A 125 -8.86 3.34 -20.41
N TYR A 126 -7.56 3.24 -20.10
CA TYR A 126 -7.08 2.70 -18.83
C TYR A 126 -7.47 3.56 -17.61
N PRO A 127 -7.11 4.86 -17.51
CA PRO A 127 -7.50 5.68 -16.38
C PRO A 127 -9.02 5.83 -16.24
N ASP A 128 -9.77 5.81 -17.35
CA ASP A 128 -11.23 5.84 -17.31
C ASP A 128 -11.82 4.54 -16.75
N ALA A 129 -11.32 3.38 -17.20
CA ALA A 129 -11.72 2.09 -16.65
C ALA A 129 -11.31 1.94 -15.17
N PHE A 130 -10.17 2.51 -14.76
CA PHE A 130 -9.77 2.56 -13.36
C PHE A 130 -10.81 3.30 -12.52
N LYS A 131 -11.25 4.51 -12.92
CA LYS A 131 -12.25 5.30 -12.18
C LYS A 131 -13.59 4.57 -12.01
N GLN A 132 -13.93 3.69 -12.95
CA GLN A 132 -15.16 2.88 -12.91
C GLN A 132 -14.98 1.55 -12.16
N SER A 133 -13.76 1.21 -11.75
CA SER A 133 -13.44 -0.08 -11.14
C SER A 133 -13.70 -0.11 -9.63
N TRP A 134 -13.86 -1.31 -9.10
CA TRP A 134 -13.89 -1.55 -7.66
C TRP A 134 -12.64 -1.04 -6.94
N LEU A 135 -11.49 -0.98 -7.63
CA LEU A 135 -10.24 -0.51 -7.04
C LEU A 135 -10.30 0.98 -6.75
N TYR A 136 -10.89 1.78 -7.65
CA TYR A 136 -11.11 3.20 -7.38
C TYR A 136 -12.02 3.38 -6.17
N THR A 137 -13.13 2.64 -6.09
CA THR A 137 -14.02 2.67 -4.91
C THR A 137 -13.26 2.30 -3.62
N GLU A 138 -12.41 1.27 -3.67
CA GLU A 138 -11.59 0.86 -2.52
C GLU A 138 -10.63 1.98 -2.07
N LEU A 139 -9.87 2.55 -3.01
CA LEU A 139 -8.89 3.59 -2.71
C LEU A 139 -9.56 4.92 -2.31
N TYR A 140 -10.71 5.23 -2.88
CA TYR A 140 -11.52 6.39 -2.52
C TYR A 140 -12.00 6.29 -1.08
N ARG A 141 -12.52 5.12 -0.66
CA ARG A 141 -12.93 4.91 0.74
C ARG A 141 -11.78 5.03 1.73
N ALA A 142 -10.56 4.70 1.33
CA ALA A 142 -9.37 4.76 2.18
C ALA A 142 -8.61 6.11 2.10
N ARG A 143 -9.07 7.07 1.28
CA ARG A 143 -8.27 8.21 0.82
C ARG A 143 -7.75 9.13 1.92
N ASN A 144 -8.46 9.23 3.06
CA ASN A 144 -8.11 10.11 4.17
C ASN A 144 -7.28 9.42 5.26
N PHE A 145 -7.08 8.10 5.17
CA PHE A 145 -6.38 7.33 6.20
C PHE A 145 -5.01 7.93 6.53
N LYS A 146 -4.21 8.25 5.50
CA LYS A 146 -2.84 8.72 5.72
C LYS A 146 -2.80 10.11 6.36
N GLN A 147 -3.74 10.98 5.98
CA GLN A 147 -3.91 12.35 6.45
C GLN A 147 -4.30 12.34 7.93
N TRP A 148 -5.19 11.43 8.34
CA TRP A 148 -5.51 11.23 9.76
C TRP A 148 -4.33 10.68 10.55
N MET A 149 -3.66 9.64 10.04
CA MET A 149 -2.50 9.07 10.73
C MET A 149 -1.31 10.03 10.83
N ALA A 150 -1.22 11.04 9.96
CA ALA A 150 -0.24 12.11 10.07
C ALA A 150 -0.46 13.01 11.31
N LYS A 151 -1.68 13.06 11.86
CA LYS A 151 -2.01 13.79 13.09
C LYS A 151 -1.65 13.03 14.39
N GLY A 152 -0.97 11.89 14.27
CA GLY A 152 -0.54 11.06 15.39
C GLY A 152 -1.45 9.85 15.62
N LEU A 153 -0.95 8.87 16.40
CA LEU A 153 -1.60 7.56 16.55
C LEU A 153 -3.02 7.66 17.13
N TYR A 154 -3.21 8.37 18.25
CA TYR A 154 -4.49 8.40 18.95
C TYR A 154 -5.56 9.14 18.17
N LEU A 155 -5.27 10.39 17.75
CA LEU A 155 -6.20 11.19 16.95
C LEU A 155 -6.45 10.55 15.58
N GLY A 156 -5.40 10.05 14.93
CA GLY A 156 -5.52 9.33 13.67
C GLY A 156 -6.41 8.10 13.78
N THR A 157 -6.22 7.29 14.81
CA THR A 157 -7.04 6.09 15.04
C THR A 157 -8.50 6.44 15.32
N LEU A 158 -8.76 7.46 16.14
CA LEU A 158 -10.12 7.94 16.41
C LEU A 158 -10.82 8.38 15.12
N MET A 159 -10.16 9.21 14.31
CA MET A 159 -10.73 9.76 13.09
C MET A 159 -10.93 8.69 12.02
N VAL A 160 -9.97 7.78 11.83
CA VAL A 160 -10.12 6.62 10.95
C VAL A 160 -11.28 5.75 11.43
N GLY A 161 -11.40 5.50 12.73
CA GLY A 161 -12.51 4.75 13.30
C GLY A 161 -13.87 5.39 13.01
N LEU A 162 -13.99 6.70 13.21
CA LEU A 162 -15.21 7.46 12.95
C LEU A 162 -15.56 7.45 11.45
N GLU A 163 -14.61 7.76 10.58
CA GLU A 163 -14.82 7.80 9.14
C GLU A 163 -15.21 6.43 8.57
N GLN A 164 -14.49 5.38 8.97
CA GLN A 164 -14.69 4.04 8.39
C GLN A 164 -15.90 3.32 8.99
N LYS A 165 -16.14 3.43 10.31
CA LYS A 165 -17.24 2.72 10.97
C LYS A 165 -18.56 3.48 10.96
N VAL A 166 -18.54 4.81 11.10
CA VAL A 166 -19.77 5.61 11.19
C VAL A 166 -20.15 6.17 9.82
N MET A 167 -19.18 6.66 9.05
CA MET A 167 -19.45 7.34 7.77
C MET A 167 -19.23 6.45 6.53
N GLY A 168 -18.80 5.20 6.74
CA GLY A 168 -18.61 4.21 5.66
C GLY A 168 -17.53 4.58 4.63
N GLY A 169 -16.61 5.49 4.96
CA GLY A 169 -15.59 6.00 4.02
C GLY A 169 -16.13 6.95 2.94
N ASN A 170 -17.33 7.51 3.12
CA ASN A 170 -17.97 8.42 2.17
C ASN A 170 -17.58 9.90 2.36
N VAL A 171 -16.68 10.20 3.29
CA VAL A 171 -16.21 11.56 3.64
C VAL A 171 -14.72 11.67 3.40
#